data_AF-A0A094DYU1-F1
#
_entry.id   AF-A0A094DYU1-F1
#
_cell.length_a   1.000
_cell.length_b   1.000
_cell.length_c   1.000
_cell.angle_alpha   90.00
_cell.angle_beta   90.00
_cell.angle_gamma   90.00
#
_symmetry.space_group_name_H-M   'P 1'
#
loop_
_entity.id
_entity.type
_entity.pdbx_description
1 polymer ?
#
loop_
_entity_poly.entity_id
_entity_poly.type
_entity_poly.pdbx_seq_one_letter_code
_entity_poly.pdbx_strand_id
1 'polypeptide(L)'
;MKSAFRLVALSTLLATIPATTSNGDGCPALAERFPTKVFYPSNDVYEYENAEFWSNTQLLDPACIFRPSSAKDVSDGIKILDAASGKFAIRGGGHMGIK
;
A
#
# COMPACT_ATOMS: atom_id res chain seq x y z
N MET A 1 30.09 -12.69 58.55
CA MET A 1 30.32 -13.49 57.33
C MET A 1 29.47 -12.84 56.24
N LYS A 2 30.09 -12.31 55.18
CA LYS A 2 29.48 -11.34 54.25
C LYS A 2 28.76 -12.07 53.11
N SER A 3 27.43 -12.05 53.07
CA SER A 3 26.66 -12.56 51.92
C SER A 3 26.62 -11.49 50.84
N ALA A 4 27.23 -11.79 49.69
CA ALA A 4 27.20 -10.96 48.50
C ALA A 4 25.90 -11.23 47.72
N PHE A 5 25.01 -10.25 47.68
CA PHE A 5 23.80 -10.30 46.86
C PHE A 5 24.17 -9.93 45.42
N ARG A 6 24.15 -10.91 44.51
CA ARG A 6 24.42 -10.71 43.08
C ARG A 6 23.14 -10.18 42.42
N LEU A 7 23.14 -8.89 42.09
CA LEU A 7 22.11 -8.27 41.24
C LEU A 7 22.27 -8.79 39.81
N VAL A 8 21.31 -9.58 39.34
CA VAL A 8 21.19 -9.96 37.93
C VAL A 8 20.40 -8.86 37.24
N ALA A 9 21.06 -8.07 36.40
CA ALA A 9 20.42 -7.04 35.59
C ALA A 9 19.63 -7.71 34.44
N LEU A 10 18.31 -7.67 34.52
CA LEU A 10 17.41 -8.15 33.45
C LEU A 10 17.36 -7.07 32.36
N SER A 11 18.16 -7.23 31.31
CA SER A 11 18.15 -6.32 30.16
C SER A 11 16.91 -6.63 29.31
N THR A 12 15.89 -5.78 29.42
CA THR A 12 14.70 -5.86 28.57
C THR A 12 15.04 -5.31 27.19
N LEU A 13 15.08 -6.19 26.19
CA LEU A 13 15.22 -5.82 24.79
C LEU A 13 13.92 -5.13 24.34
N LEU A 14 13.92 -3.79 24.31
CA LEU A 14 12.83 -3.03 23.67
C LEU A 14 12.97 -3.22 22.16
N ALA A 15 12.19 -4.13 21.59
CA ALA A 15 12.02 -4.23 20.15
C ALA A 15 11.28 -2.97 19.69
N THR A 16 11.99 -2.05 19.07
CA THR A 16 11.39 -0.92 18.35
C THR A 16 10.67 -1.49 17.13
N ILE A 17 9.35 -1.66 17.23
CA ILE A 17 8.51 -1.97 16.07
C ILE A 17 8.53 -0.71 15.19
N PRO A 18 9.02 -0.76 13.95
CA PRO A 18 8.87 0.37 13.06
C PRO A 18 7.37 0.60 12.87
N ALA A 19 6.88 1.78 13.26
CA ALA A 19 5.57 2.22 12.85
C ALA A 19 5.60 2.32 11.33
N THR A 20 5.09 1.30 10.64
CA THR A 20 4.72 1.43 9.23
C THR A 20 3.72 2.56 9.17
N THR A 21 4.15 3.70 8.63
CA THR A 21 3.25 4.73 8.15
C THR A 21 2.27 4.00 7.22
N SER A 22 1.03 3.78 7.65
CA SER A 22 0.02 3.24 6.75
C SER A 22 -0.06 4.23 5.60
N ASN A 23 0.41 3.81 4.42
CA ASN A 23 0.29 4.60 3.21
C ASN A 23 -1.19 4.61 2.83
N GLY A 24 -2.01 5.42 3.52
CA GLY A 24 -3.43 5.61 3.25
C GLY A 24 -4.27 4.34 3.39
N ASP A 25 -5.34 4.41 4.16
CA ASP A 25 -6.26 3.28 4.37
C ASP A 25 -7.03 2.87 3.09
N GLY A 26 -6.69 3.44 1.93
CA GLY A 26 -7.35 3.21 0.64
C GLY A 26 -7.15 1.80 0.07
N CYS A 27 -5.92 1.26 0.06
CA CYS A 27 -5.67 -0.07 -0.50
C CYS A 27 -6.37 -1.19 0.30
N PRO A 28 -6.27 -1.22 1.64
CA PRO A 28 -7.04 -2.16 2.46
C PRO A 28 -8.56 -1.97 2.27
N ALA A 29 -9.07 -0.74 2.30
CA ALA A 29 -10.51 -0.49 2.16
C ALA A 29 -11.05 -0.90 0.78
N LEU A 30 -10.28 -0.69 -0.30
CA LEU A 30 -10.63 -1.21 -1.62
C LEU A 30 -10.62 -2.73 -1.66
N ALA A 31 -9.64 -3.38 -1.02
CA ALA A 31 -9.50 -4.84 -1.02
C ALA A 31 -10.64 -5.52 -0.24
N GLU A 32 -11.17 -4.89 0.83
CA GLU A 32 -12.37 -5.38 1.53
C GLU A 32 -13.57 -5.48 0.58
N ARG A 33 -13.75 -4.48 -0.30
CA ARG A 33 -14.88 -4.46 -1.25
C ARG A 33 -14.62 -5.23 -2.54
N PHE A 34 -13.37 -5.24 -2.99
CA PHE A 34 -12.93 -5.75 -4.30
C PHE A 34 -11.68 -6.63 -4.18
N PRO A 35 -11.75 -7.76 -3.46
CA PRO A 35 -10.56 -8.57 -3.11
C PRO A 35 -9.84 -9.15 -4.33
N THR A 36 -10.52 -9.28 -5.47
CA THR A 36 -9.96 -9.82 -6.72
C THR A 36 -9.54 -8.74 -7.72
N LYS A 37 -9.66 -7.45 -7.37
CA LYS A 37 -9.36 -6.31 -8.25
C LYS A 37 -8.28 -5.39 -7.70
N VAL A 38 -7.74 -5.68 -6.53
CA VAL A 38 -6.65 -4.92 -5.89
C VAL A 38 -5.40 -5.80 -5.87
N PHE A 39 -4.32 -5.29 -6.46
CA PHE A 39 -3.07 -6.01 -6.63
C PHE A 39 -1.95 -5.25 -5.93
N TYR A 40 -1.10 -5.97 -5.19
CA TYR A 40 0.03 -5.44 -4.43
C TYR A 40 1.35 -5.76 -5.14
N PRO A 41 2.48 -5.14 -4.75
CA PRO A 41 3.78 -5.31 -5.43
C PRO A 41 4.26 -6.75 -5.64
N SER A 42 3.77 -7.72 -4.86
CA SER A 42 4.10 -9.14 -5.01
C SER A 42 3.25 -9.89 -6.06
N ASN A 43 2.31 -9.22 -6.73
CA ASN A 43 1.45 -9.83 -7.73
C ASN A 43 1.96 -9.55 -9.15
N ASP A 44 1.95 -10.57 -10.01
CA ASP A 44 2.33 -10.44 -11.44
C ASP A 44 1.49 -9.36 -12.17
N VAL A 45 0.22 -9.21 -11.80
CA VAL A 45 -0.65 -8.17 -12.37
C VAL A 45 -0.18 -6.77 -11.96
N TYR A 46 0.31 -6.60 -10.74
CA TYR A 46 0.88 -5.33 -10.32
C TYR A 46 2.13 -5.04 -11.13
N GLU A 47 3.05 -6.01 -11.23
CA GLU A 47 4.30 -5.86 -11.97
C GLU A 47 4.05 -5.43 -13.42
N TYR A 48 3.12 -6.10 -14.09
CA TYR A 48 2.70 -5.76 -15.45
C TYR A 48 2.12 -4.33 -15.54
N GLU A 49 1.11 -4.01 -14.72
CA GLU A 49 0.45 -2.70 -14.80
C GLU A 49 1.37 -1.53 -14.40
N ASN A 50 2.38 -1.80 -13.56
CA ASN A 50 3.35 -0.80 -13.12
C ASN A 50 4.53 -0.61 -14.10
N ALA A 51 4.79 -1.57 -14.98
CA ALA A 51 5.87 -1.49 -15.97
C ALA A 51 5.41 -0.92 -17.33
N GLU A 52 4.16 -1.17 -17.73
CA GLU A 52 3.68 -0.91 -19.10
C GLU A 52 3.27 0.55 -19.34
N PHE A 53 4.11 1.53 -18.98
CA PHE A 53 3.84 2.94 -19.27
C PHE A 53 4.40 3.36 -20.64
N TRP A 54 3.72 4.32 -21.29
CA TRP A 54 4.18 4.91 -22.56
C TRP A 54 5.57 5.55 -22.45
N SER A 55 5.90 6.10 -21.28
CA SER A 55 7.20 6.73 -20.99
C SER A 55 7.80 6.21 -19.70
N ASN A 56 9.11 5.97 -19.70
CA ASN A 56 9.87 5.59 -18.51
C ASN A 56 9.88 6.68 -17.42
N THR A 57 9.53 7.92 -17.75
CA THR A 57 9.38 8.99 -16.75
C THR A 57 8.11 8.88 -15.92
N GLN A 58 7.23 7.92 -16.23
CA GLN A 58 5.95 7.72 -15.55
C GLN A 58 5.93 6.51 -14.62
N LEU A 59 7.06 5.83 -14.47
CA LEU A 59 7.21 4.70 -13.56
C LEU A 59 7.23 5.24 -12.12
N LEU A 60 6.20 4.89 -11.36
CA LEU A 60 6.03 5.20 -9.94
C LEU A 60 5.82 3.90 -9.16
N ASP A 61 5.81 3.99 -7.83
CA ASP A 61 5.63 2.84 -6.94
C ASP A 61 4.36 2.99 -6.10
N PRO A 62 3.15 2.84 -6.68
CA PRO A 62 1.91 2.92 -5.94
C PRO A 62 1.79 1.79 -4.89
N ALA A 63 1.10 2.04 -3.77
CA ALA A 63 0.93 1.02 -2.73
C ALA A 63 0.13 -0.21 -3.21
N CYS A 64 -0.81 -0.01 -4.14
CA CYS A 64 -1.57 -1.05 -4.81
C CYS A 64 -2.10 -0.54 -6.17
N ILE A 65 -2.53 -1.47 -7.02
CA ILE A 65 -3.21 -1.19 -8.28
C ILE A 65 -4.64 -1.73 -8.21
N PHE A 66 -5.62 -0.86 -8.43
CA PHE A 66 -7.03 -1.24 -8.53
C PHE A 66 -7.46 -1.31 -10.00
N ARG A 67 -7.91 -2.48 -10.46
CA ARG A 67 -8.40 -2.72 -11.83
C ARG A 67 -9.93 -2.85 -11.87
N PRO A 68 -10.68 -1.73 -11.91
CA PRO A 68 -12.13 -1.78 -12.07
C PRO A 68 -12.50 -2.34 -13.45
N SER A 69 -13.62 -3.06 -13.53
CA SER A 69 -14.10 -3.68 -14.77
C SER A 69 -15.44 -3.10 -15.24
N SER A 70 -15.95 -2.09 -14.54
CA SER A 70 -17.22 -1.44 -14.83
C SER A 70 -17.26 -0.02 -14.28
N ALA A 71 -18.14 0.82 -14.81
CA ALA A 71 -18.40 2.16 -14.27
C ALA A 71 -18.86 2.13 -12.80
N LYS A 72 -19.55 1.05 -12.39
CA LYS A 72 -19.95 0.86 -11.01
C LYS A 72 -18.74 0.64 -10.10
N ASP A 73 -17.80 -0.22 -10.50
CA ASP A 73 -16.56 -0.43 -9.73
C ASP A 73 -15.76 0.86 -9.57
N VAL A 74 -15.65 1.66 -10.64
CA VAL A 74 -14.96 2.96 -10.61
C VAL A 74 -15.64 3.88 -9.61
N SER A 75 -16.96 4.07 -9.72
CA SER A 75 -17.69 5.00 -8.86
C SER A 75 -17.72 4.58 -7.38
N ASP A 76 -17.82 3.28 -7.11
CA ASP A 76 -17.73 2.75 -5.75
C ASP A 76 -16.29 2.84 -5.20
N GLY A 77 -15.28 2.53 -6.01
CA GLY A 77 -13.87 2.59 -5.61
C GLY A 77 -13.43 4.01 -5.28
N ILE A 78 -13.84 5.01 -6.06
CA ILE A 78 -13.52 6.43 -5.77
C ILE A 78 -14.15 6.86 -4.44
N LYS A 79 -15.40 6.46 -4.16
CA LYS A 79 -16.06 6.78 -2.87
C LYS A 79 -15.32 6.15 -1.68
N ILE A 80 -14.84 4.91 -1.84
CA ILE A 80 -14.06 4.23 -0.81
C ILE A 80 -12.74 4.96 -0.56
N LEU A 81 -12.02 5.33 -1.63
CA LEU A 81 -10.76 6.06 -1.54
C LEU A 81 -10.95 7.45 -0.89
N ASP A 82 -12.01 8.17 -1.25
CA ASP A 82 -12.38 9.45 -0.64
C ASP A 82 -12.64 9.30 0.87
N ALA A 83 -13.49 8.34 1.26
CA ALA A 83 -13.79 8.05 2.66
C ALA A 83 -12.56 7.65 3.47
N ALA A 84 -11.62 6.92 2.85
CA ALA A 84 -10.36 6.49 3.47
C ALA A 84 -9.25 7.56 3.41
N SER A 85 -9.52 8.75 2.83
CA SER A 85 -8.49 9.76 2.53
C SER A 85 -7.28 9.19 1.78
N GLY A 86 -7.51 8.15 0.97
CA GLY A 86 -6.49 7.46 0.22
C GLY A 86 -6.06 8.30 -0.99
N LYS A 87 -4.76 8.61 -1.10
CA LYS A 87 -4.24 9.24 -2.33
C LYS A 87 -4.30 8.22 -3.47
N PHE A 88 -4.80 8.66 -4.61
CA PHE A 88 -4.88 7.82 -5.81
C PHE A 88 -4.52 8.60 -7.05
N ALA A 89 -4.11 7.86 -8.09
CA ALA A 89 -3.96 8.35 -9.44
C ALA A 89 -4.82 7.48 -10.37
N ILE A 90 -5.31 8.06 -11.46
CA ILE A 90 -6.13 7.35 -12.45
C ILE A 90 -5.33 7.20 -13.73
N ARG A 91 -5.28 5.98 -14.25
CA ARG A 91 -4.65 5.65 -15.53
C ARG A 91 -5.72 5.13 -16.51
N GLY A 92 -5.86 5.82 -17.64
CA GLY A 92 -6.61 5.32 -18.81
C GLY A 92 -5.66 4.59 -19.77
N GLY A 93 -5.58 5.04 -21.03
CA GLY A 93 -4.68 4.47 -22.04
C GLY A 93 -3.18 4.76 -21.85
N GLY A 94 -2.74 5.30 -20.71
CA GLY A 94 -1.31 5.42 -20.35
C GLY A 94 -0.50 6.56 -20.99
N HIS A 95 -1.07 7.37 -21.89
CA HIS A 95 -0.35 8.44 -22.62
C HIS A 95 -0.13 9.74 -21.82
N MET A 96 -0.50 9.78 -20.54
CA MET A 96 -0.39 10.97 -19.69
C MET A 96 1.01 11.07 -19.10
N GLY A 97 1.85 11.98 -19.58
CA GLY A 97 3.11 12.31 -18.93
C GLY A 97 2.90 12.74 -17.48
N ILE A 98 3.58 12.09 -16.55
CA ILE A 98 3.63 12.43 -15.13
C ILE A 98 5.05 12.97 -14.86
N LYS A 99 5.17 14.02 -14.05
CA LYS A 99 6.43 14.57 -13.56
C LYS A 99 6.42 14.54 -12.03
#